data_AF-A0A3N0YGP2-F1
#
_entry.id   AF-A0A3N0YGP2-F1
#
_cell.length_a   1.000
_cell.length_b   1.000
_cell.length_c   1.000
_cell.angle_alpha   90.00
_cell.angle_beta   90.00
_cell.angle_gamma   90.00
#
_symmetry.space_group_name_H-M   'P 1'
#
loop_
_entity.id
_entity.type
_entity.pdbx_description
1 polymer ?
#
loop_
_entity_poly.entity_id
_entity_poly.type
_entity_poly.pdbx_seq_one_letter_code
_entity_poly.pdbx_strand_id
1 'polypeptide(L)'
;MVTRGVFDFKQQTDQCLECLFSKLSHGTLMSYTDLDEDKNKGEKKSKRRVRKLSSSKPDETEIEESAVWNIICSQKTKLLNCFARNFYNMRLLALFLTFAINFILLFYKASSRIGDGENVEIALCDDRTKSAREVYFELEENSGYMKMILRILAVLHTLISLCCIIGYYCLKVPLVIFKREKELARKLEFDGLCITEQPSEDDIKGQWDRMVINTPSYPSNYWDKFVKRKVMAKYGELYGSARVSELLGLDKAALDFSSEAHERKRPVQKGAITALFRLNTIDVKYQIWKLGVVFTDNSFLYLAWYMFVSVLGHYNNFFFAAHLLDIAMGFKTLRTILSSVTHNGKQLVLTVGLLAVVVYLYTVVAFNFFRKFYNKSEDGEPVDMKCDDMLTCYMFHMYVGVRAGGGIGDEIVDPAGDEFEFYRIIFDITFFFFVIVILLAIIQGLIIDAFGELRDQQEQVKEDMETKCFICGIGSEYFDTVPHGFESHTLQEHNLANYLFFLMYLINKDVTEHTGQESYVWKMFQERCWEFFPVGDCFRKQYEVQLS
;
A
#
# COMPACT_ATOMS: atom_id res chain seq x y z
N MET A 1 9.33 19.77 -22.73
CA MET A 1 9.71 18.40 -23.15
C MET A 1 10.21 17.58 -21.95
N VAL A 2 11.15 18.14 -21.17
CA VAL A 2 11.79 17.55 -19.97
C VAL A 2 10.81 16.86 -18.99
N THR A 3 9.70 17.51 -18.62
CA THR A 3 8.70 16.93 -17.69
C THR A 3 8.12 15.58 -18.14
N ARG A 4 8.06 15.31 -19.45
CA ARG A 4 7.68 14.00 -20.00
C ARG A 4 8.78 12.98 -19.70
N GLY A 5 10.03 13.35 -19.97
CA GLY A 5 11.23 12.57 -19.66
C GLY A 5 11.36 12.18 -18.18
N VAL A 6 10.87 12.98 -17.22
CA VAL A 6 10.89 12.64 -15.78
C VAL A 6 9.79 11.64 -15.41
N PHE A 7 8.61 11.72 -16.03
CA PHE A 7 7.56 10.71 -15.87
C PHE A 7 7.93 9.40 -16.56
N ASP A 8 8.51 9.47 -17.76
CA ASP A 8 9.14 8.34 -18.43
C ASP A 8 10.29 7.80 -17.57
N PHE A 9 11.14 8.61 -16.94
CA PHE A 9 12.21 8.14 -16.04
C PHE A 9 11.64 7.36 -14.86
N LYS A 10 10.52 7.78 -14.26
CA LYS A 10 9.89 7.04 -13.15
C LYS A 10 9.26 5.73 -13.62
N GLN A 11 8.57 5.75 -14.75
CA GLN A 11 7.94 4.55 -15.32
C GLN A 11 8.98 3.55 -15.87
N GLN A 12 10.07 4.05 -16.46
CA GLN A 12 11.18 3.30 -17.01
C GLN A 12 12.16 2.83 -15.93
N THR A 13 12.29 3.52 -14.79
CA THR A 13 12.98 2.96 -13.61
C THR A 13 12.15 1.88 -12.94
N ASP A 14 10.82 2.02 -12.77
CA ASP A 14 9.98 0.90 -12.33
C ASP A 14 10.08 -0.30 -13.29
N GLN A 15 10.04 -0.06 -14.61
CA GLN A 15 10.14 -1.11 -15.63
C GLN A 15 11.55 -1.71 -15.75
N CYS A 16 12.61 -0.93 -15.50
CA CYS A 16 14.00 -1.42 -15.46
C CYS A 16 14.32 -2.12 -14.13
N LEU A 17 13.72 -1.72 -13.01
CA LEU A 17 13.72 -2.50 -11.77
C LEU A 17 12.97 -3.82 -11.98
N GLU A 18 11.80 -3.83 -12.60
CA GLU A 18 11.09 -5.08 -12.95
C GLU A 18 11.91 -5.94 -13.93
N CYS A 19 12.70 -5.34 -14.83
CA CYS A 19 13.64 -6.08 -15.70
C CYS A 19 14.87 -6.61 -14.94
N LEU A 20 15.41 -5.86 -13.97
CA LEU A 20 16.46 -6.30 -13.05
C LEU A 20 15.98 -7.43 -12.15
N PHE A 21 14.81 -7.30 -11.52
CA PHE A 21 14.19 -8.35 -10.72
C PHE A 21 13.83 -9.58 -11.58
N SER A 22 13.42 -9.40 -12.83
CA SER A 22 13.23 -10.51 -13.78
C SER A 22 14.56 -11.23 -14.08
N LYS A 23 15.65 -10.49 -14.36
CA LYS A 23 16.98 -11.07 -14.57
C LYS A 23 17.58 -11.71 -13.32
N LEU A 24 17.40 -11.14 -12.13
CA LEU A 24 17.85 -11.71 -10.85
C LEU A 24 17.02 -12.94 -10.46
N SER A 25 15.72 -12.94 -10.77
CA SER A 25 14.83 -14.11 -10.65
C SER A 25 15.27 -15.23 -11.61
N HIS A 26 15.58 -14.91 -12.87
CA HIS A 26 16.13 -15.88 -13.82
C HIS A 26 17.54 -16.35 -13.47
N GLY A 27 18.41 -15.50 -12.91
CA GLY A 27 19.71 -15.93 -12.37
C GLY A 27 19.57 -16.92 -11.20
N THR A 28 18.49 -16.81 -10.42
CA THR A 28 18.13 -17.77 -9.36
C THR A 28 17.56 -19.08 -9.93
N LEU A 29 17.10 -19.10 -11.19
CA LEU A 29 16.56 -20.29 -11.87
C LEU A 29 17.61 -21.00 -12.75
N MET A 30 18.53 -20.24 -13.36
CA MET A 30 19.54 -20.73 -14.31
C MET A 30 20.78 -21.32 -13.64
N SER A 31 21.01 -21.04 -12.34
CA SER A 31 22.05 -21.70 -11.54
C SER A 31 21.77 -23.19 -11.23
N TYR A 32 20.88 -23.84 -11.98
CA TYR A 32 20.43 -25.22 -11.79
C TYR A 32 20.45 -26.08 -13.07
N THR A 33 20.96 -25.55 -14.19
CA THR A 33 20.98 -26.24 -15.50
C THR A 33 22.37 -26.45 -16.10
N ASP A 34 23.28 -25.48 -15.99
CA ASP A 34 24.45 -25.41 -16.88
C ASP A 34 25.78 -25.82 -16.23
N LEU A 35 25.83 -27.04 -15.68
CA LEU A 35 27.06 -27.75 -15.28
C LEU A 35 26.88 -29.29 -15.42
N ASP A 36 26.97 -29.84 -16.64
CA ASP A 36 27.38 -31.26 -16.91
C ASP A 36 27.38 -31.65 -18.42
N GLU A 37 27.89 -30.80 -19.34
CA GLU A 37 28.18 -31.23 -20.74
C GLU A 37 29.59 -30.82 -21.23
N ASP A 38 30.64 -31.52 -20.76
CA ASP A 38 31.81 -31.80 -21.62
C ASP A 38 32.62 -33.04 -21.15
N LYS A 39 33.26 -33.74 -22.10
CA LYS A 39 34.05 -35.01 -21.99
C LYS A 39 33.22 -36.27 -21.76
N ASN A 40 33.02 -37.17 -22.73
CA ASN A 40 34.09 -37.93 -23.38
C ASN A 40 33.61 -38.73 -24.61
N LYS A 41 34.52 -38.97 -25.57
CA LYS A 41 34.39 -40.04 -26.59
C LYS A 41 35.07 -41.32 -26.08
N GLY A 42 34.43 -42.48 -26.24
CA GLY A 42 35.03 -43.79 -25.89
C GLY A 42 34.13 -44.96 -26.31
N GLU A 43 34.73 -46.05 -26.82
CA GLU A 43 34.00 -47.12 -27.53
C GLU A 43 33.87 -48.45 -26.76
N LYS A 44 32.87 -49.23 -27.24
CA LYS A 44 32.79 -50.71 -27.30
C LYS A 44 32.33 -51.49 -26.05
N LYS A 45 31.85 -52.71 -26.35
CA LYS A 45 30.94 -53.55 -25.53
C LYS A 45 31.59 -54.90 -25.19
N SER A 46 31.25 -55.49 -24.05
CA SER A 46 31.22 -56.96 -23.88
C SER A 46 30.13 -57.41 -22.90
N LYS A 47 29.93 -58.73 -22.74
CA LYS A 47 28.71 -59.36 -22.17
C LYS A 47 29.02 -60.37 -21.06
N ARG A 48 28.15 -60.48 -20.03
CA ARG A 48 27.37 -61.72 -19.72
C ARG A 48 26.35 -61.53 -18.58
N ARG A 49 25.66 -62.62 -18.17
CA ARG A 49 24.27 -62.60 -17.61
C ARG A 49 24.12 -63.18 -16.19
N VAL A 50 23.43 -62.41 -15.34
CA VAL A 50 22.16 -62.71 -14.60
C VAL A 50 21.97 -64.04 -13.86
N ARG A 51 21.81 -63.95 -12.52
CA ARG A 51 20.74 -64.48 -11.60
C ARG A 51 21.20 -64.18 -10.15
N LYS A 52 20.38 -63.91 -9.12
CA LYS A 52 18.93 -63.96 -8.80
C LYS A 52 18.63 -62.72 -7.88
N LEU A 53 17.45 -62.32 -7.38
CA LEU A 53 16.07 -62.84 -7.35
C LEU A 53 15.04 -61.66 -7.36
N SER A 54 14.22 -61.54 -6.30
CA SER A 54 13.15 -60.59 -5.96
C SER A 54 13.51 -59.10 -6.01
N SER A 55 12.67 -58.11 -6.35
CA SER A 55 11.25 -57.95 -6.76
C SER A 55 10.55 -56.86 -5.92
N SER A 56 10.70 -55.61 -6.35
CA SER A 56 9.66 -54.59 -6.24
C SER A 56 9.73 -53.74 -7.51
N LYS A 57 8.58 -53.48 -8.16
CA LYS A 57 8.49 -52.39 -9.13
C LYS A 57 8.50 -51.08 -8.31
N PRO A 58 9.19 -50.00 -8.74
CA PRO A 58 8.70 -48.66 -8.41
C PRO A 58 7.33 -48.48 -9.08
N ASP A 59 6.38 -47.87 -8.40
CA ASP A 59 5.00 -47.83 -8.89
C ASP A 59 4.89 -46.91 -10.12
N GLU A 60 4.17 -47.35 -11.15
CA GLU A 60 3.94 -46.55 -12.35
C GLU A 60 3.07 -45.32 -12.02
N THR A 61 2.26 -45.41 -10.96
CA THR A 61 1.44 -44.31 -10.42
C THR A 61 2.25 -43.19 -9.77
N GLU A 62 3.31 -43.47 -8.98
CA GLU A 62 4.13 -42.42 -8.33
C GLU A 62 4.82 -41.50 -9.37
N ILE A 63 5.23 -42.09 -10.50
CA ILE A 63 5.85 -41.34 -11.60
C ILE A 63 4.81 -40.44 -12.27
N GLU A 64 3.61 -40.96 -12.55
CA GLU A 64 2.51 -40.22 -13.17
C GLU A 64 1.98 -39.09 -12.27
N GLU A 65 1.78 -39.34 -10.96
CA GLU A 65 1.46 -38.28 -9.99
C GLU A 65 2.54 -37.20 -9.97
N SER A 66 3.83 -37.57 -9.96
CA SER A 66 4.91 -36.58 -9.97
C SER A 66 4.91 -35.74 -11.25
N ALA A 67 4.55 -36.32 -12.40
CA ALA A 67 4.41 -35.59 -13.66
C ALA A 67 3.22 -34.63 -13.62
N VAL A 68 2.06 -35.08 -13.12
CA VAL A 68 0.85 -34.26 -12.93
C VAL A 68 1.11 -33.10 -11.97
N TRP A 69 1.76 -33.33 -10.83
CA TRP A 69 2.16 -32.26 -9.90
C TRP A 69 3.11 -31.24 -10.54
N ASN A 70 4.08 -31.67 -11.34
CA ASN A 70 4.98 -30.77 -12.06
C ASN A 70 4.23 -29.96 -13.15
N ILE A 71 3.27 -30.56 -13.86
CA ILE A 71 2.40 -29.87 -14.82
C ILE A 71 1.53 -28.82 -14.12
N ILE A 72 0.89 -29.18 -13.00
CA ILE A 72 0.08 -28.27 -12.17
C ILE A 72 0.94 -27.11 -11.64
N CYS A 73 2.15 -27.37 -11.15
CA CYS A 73 3.08 -26.32 -10.74
C CYS A 73 3.51 -25.41 -11.91
N SER A 74 3.76 -25.96 -13.10
CA SER A 74 4.07 -25.18 -14.31
C SER A 74 2.89 -24.29 -14.73
N GLN A 75 1.67 -24.83 -14.73
CA GLN A 75 0.44 -24.09 -15.04
C GLN A 75 0.17 -23.01 -14.00
N LYS A 76 0.30 -23.31 -12.70
CA LYS A 76 0.18 -22.35 -11.59
C LYS A 76 1.13 -21.16 -11.79
N THR A 77 2.41 -21.41 -12.05
CA THR A 77 3.39 -20.33 -12.28
C THR A 77 3.05 -19.49 -13.52
N LYS A 78 2.59 -20.11 -14.61
CA LYS A 78 2.11 -19.39 -15.81
C LYS A 78 0.89 -18.51 -15.52
N LEU A 79 -0.06 -18.99 -14.71
CA LEU A 79 -1.25 -18.23 -14.28
C LEU A 79 -0.87 -17.05 -13.35
N LEU A 80 -0.01 -17.27 -12.35
CA LEU A 80 0.49 -16.21 -11.47
C LEU A 80 1.21 -15.11 -12.28
N ASN A 81 2.07 -15.49 -13.23
CA ASN A 81 2.75 -14.54 -14.11
C ASN A 81 1.76 -13.76 -15.01
N CYS A 82 0.67 -14.40 -15.44
CA CYS A 82 -0.40 -13.73 -16.19
C CYS A 82 -1.14 -12.68 -15.33
N PHE A 83 -1.52 -13.04 -14.09
CA PHE A 83 -2.17 -12.12 -13.15
C PHE A 83 -1.26 -10.95 -12.77
N ALA A 84 0.04 -11.19 -12.54
CA ALA A 84 1.01 -10.14 -12.26
C ALA A 84 1.17 -9.18 -13.44
N ARG A 85 1.38 -9.70 -14.67
CA ARG A 85 1.55 -8.86 -15.87
C ARG A 85 0.32 -8.03 -16.20
N ASN A 86 -0.88 -8.57 -15.97
CA ASN A 86 -2.13 -7.91 -16.31
C ASN A 86 -2.76 -7.13 -15.12
N PHE A 87 -2.05 -6.96 -14.00
CA PHE A 87 -2.60 -6.42 -12.73
C PHE A 87 -3.41 -5.12 -12.89
N TYR A 88 -2.87 -4.12 -13.57
CA TYR A 88 -3.56 -2.83 -13.78
C TYR A 88 -4.81 -2.98 -14.66
N ASN A 89 -4.78 -3.87 -15.65
CA ASN A 89 -5.94 -4.15 -16.51
C ASN A 89 -7.05 -4.87 -15.72
N MET A 90 -6.69 -5.78 -14.81
CA MET A 90 -7.65 -6.45 -13.92
C MET A 90 -8.32 -5.46 -12.96
N ARG A 91 -7.57 -4.47 -12.41
CA ARG A 91 -8.18 -3.39 -11.60
C ARG A 91 -9.10 -2.48 -12.42
N LEU A 92 -8.70 -2.11 -13.65
CA LEU A 92 -9.56 -1.31 -14.53
C LEU A 92 -10.85 -2.07 -14.91
N LEU A 93 -10.75 -3.38 -15.14
CA LEU A 93 -11.90 -4.26 -15.37
C LEU A 93 -12.81 -4.38 -14.13
N ALA A 94 -12.23 -4.48 -12.93
CA ALA A 94 -12.98 -4.46 -11.67
C ALA A 94 -13.77 -3.14 -11.52
N LEU A 95 -13.15 -2.00 -11.79
CA LEU A 95 -13.80 -0.68 -11.73
C LEU A 95 -14.95 -0.56 -12.75
N PHE A 96 -14.74 -0.98 -14.01
CA PHE A 96 -15.82 -1.00 -15.02
C PHE A 96 -16.98 -1.91 -14.60
N LEU A 97 -16.67 -3.08 -14.04
CA LEU A 97 -17.67 -4.00 -13.52
C LEU A 97 -18.44 -3.43 -12.30
N THR A 98 -17.78 -2.63 -11.45
CA THR A 98 -18.43 -1.86 -10.38
C THR A 98 -19.48 -0.90 -10.94
N PHE A 99 -19.16 -0.16 -12.00
CA PHE A 99 -20.14 0.71 -12.67
C PHE A 99 -21.33 -0.08 -13.23
N ALA A 100 -21.08 -1.20 -13.91
CA ALA A 100 -22.15 -2.04 -14.47
C ALA A 100 -23.08 -2.62 -13.38
N ILE A 101 -22.53 -3.07 -12.25
CA ILE A 101 -23.32 -3.53 -11.11
C ILE A 101 -24.15 -2.38 -10.54
N ASN A 102 -23.52 -1.23 -10.24
CA ASN A 102 -24.21 -0.09 -9.63
C ASN A 102 -25.29 0.52 -10.52
N PHE A 103 -25.11 0.51 -11.85
CA PHE A 103 -26.15 0.92 -12.78
C PHE A 103 -27.40 0.02 -12.67
N ILE A 104 -27.23 -1.30 -12.49
CA ILE A 104 -28.34 -2.23 -12.26
C ILE A 104 -28.97 -2.01 -10.87
N LEU A 105 -28.21 -1.60 -9.86
CA LEU A 105 -28.76 -1.31 -8.52
C LEU A 105 -29.75 -0.13 -8.52
N LEU A 106 -29.71 0.77 -9.51
CA LEU A 106 -30.65 1.90 -9.61
C LEU A 106 -32.10 1.46 -9.89
N PHE A 107 -32.31 0.23 -10.37
CA PHE A 107 -33.64 -0.34 -10.65
C PHE A 107 -34.25 -1.11 -9.48
N TYR A 108 -33.69 -0.95 -8.26
CA TYR A 108 -34.28 -1.50 -7.04
C TYR A 108 -35.41 -0.61 -6.52
N LYS A 109 -36.57 -1.23 -6.29
CA LYS A 109 -37.75 -0.62 -5.71
C LYS A 109 -38.08 -1.25 -4.36
N ALA A 110 -38.34 -0.40 -3.36
CA ALA A 110 -38.86 -0.84 -2.08
C ALA A 110 -40.30 -1.35 -2.25
N SER A 111 -40.52 -2.63 -2.00
CA SER A 111 -41.83 -3.30 -2.08
C SER A 111 -42.21 -3.80 -0.68
N SER A 112 -43.34 -3.33 -0.15
CA SER A 112 -43.87 -3.82 1.13
C SER A 112 -45.02 -4.79 0.86
N ARG A 113 -44.77 -6.09 0.96
CA ARG A 113 -45.85 -7.07 0.98
C ARG A 113 -46.58 -6.99 2.31
N ILE A 114 -47.89 -6.76 2.26
CA ILE A 114 -48.80 -7.11 3.35
C ILE A 114 -49.00 -8.63 3.24
N GLY A 115 -49.07 -9.35 4.37
CA GLY A 115 -49.34 -10.80 4.36
C GLY A 115 -50.72 -11.09 3.75
N ASP A 116 -50.83 -12.16 2.97
CA ASP A 116 -52.02 -12.48 2.17
C ASP A 116 -53.31 -12.58 3.02
N GLY A 117 -54.39 -11.91 2.60
CA GLY A 117 -55.63 -11.81 3.40
C GLY A 117 -56.81 -11.04 2.77
N GLU A 118 -57.05 -11.20 1.46
CA GLU A 118 -58.22 -10.66 0.71
C GLU A 118 -58.40 -9.12 0.68
N ASN A 119 -59.36 -8.65 -0.14
CA ASN A 119 -59.66 -7.23 -0.32
C ASN A 119 -60.65 -6.75 0.75
N VAL A 120 -60.26 -5.77 1.58
CA VAL A 120 -61.17 -5.00 2.44
C VAL A 120 -60.84 -3.51 2.32
N GLU A 121 -61.86 -2.67 2.44
CA GLU A 121 -61.81 -1.23 2.19
C GLU A 121 -61.05 -0.43 3.28
N ILE A 122 -60.79 0.84 2.97
CA ILE A 122 -60.08 1.79 3.83
C ILE A 122 -60.93 2.12 5.07
N ALA A 123 -60.41 1.82 6.27
CA ALA A 123 -60.91 2.31 7.56
C ALA A 123 -59.72 2.69 8.47
N LEU A 124 -59.93 3.63 9.40
CA LEU A 124 -58.87 4.20 10.26
C LEU A 124 -58.66 3.44 11.58
N CYS A 125 -57.48 3.68 12.18
CA CYS A 125 -57.02 3.25 13.53
C CYS A 125 -56.75 1.74 13.67
N ASP A 126 -55.76 1.28 14.45
CA ASP A 126 -55.15 1.84 15.67
C ASP A 126 -53.61 1.61 15.74
N ASP A 127 -52.91 2.40 16.56
CA ASP A 127 -51.45 2.29 16.78
C ASP A 127 -51.12 1.21 17.82
N ARG A 128 -50.93 -0.05 17.37
CA ARG A 128 -50.29 -1.08 18.22
C ARG A 128 -49.62 -2.30 17.57
N THR A 129 -49.44 -2.35 16.25
CA THR A 129 -48.83 -3.51 15.56
C THR A 129 -47.65 -3.16 14.65
N LYS A 130 -46.52 -2.77 15.27
CA LYS A 130 -45.19 -2.84 14.63
C LYS A 130 -44.68 -4.29 14.56
N SER A 131 -45.46 -5.17 13.91
CA SER A 131 -44.92 -6.43 13.37
C SER A 131 -43.90 -6.09 12.27
N ALA A 132 -42.95 -7.00 12.03
CA ALA A 132 -41.84 -6.73 11.12
C ALA A 132 -42.34 -6.57 9.67
N ARG A 133 -42.51 -5.31 9.24
CA ARG A 133 -42.86 -4.95 7.86
C ARG A 133 -41.60 -5.05 7.00
N GLU A 134 -41.22 -6.29 6.69
CA GLU A 134 -40.03 -6.60 5.89
C GLU A 134 -40.16 -5.97 4.50
N VAL A 135 -39.43 -4.87 4.29
CA VAL A 135 -39.34 -4.20 2.99
C VAL A 135 -38.40 -5.01 2.10
N TYR A 136 -38.97 -5.72 1.15
CA TYR A 136 -38.20 -6.46 0.16
C TYR A 136 -37.88 -5.56 -1.03
N PHE A 137 -36.60 -5.51 -1.41
CA PHE A 137 -36.16 -4.80 -2.59
C PHE A 137 -36.37 -5.69 -3.82
N GLU A 138 -37.44 -5.42 -4.57
CA GLU A 138 -37.75 -6.08 -5.84
C GLU A 138 -37.17 -5.23 -7.00
N LEU A 139 -36.82 -5.88 -8.12
CA LEU A 139 -36.18 -5.23 -9.27
C LEU A 139 -37.25 -5.04 -10.37
N GLU A 140 -37.49 -3.82 -10.83
CA GLU A 140 -38.74 -3.44 -11.54
C GLU A 140 -38.85 -3.89 -13.02
N GLU A 141 -38.15 -4.96 -13.44
CA GLU A 141 -38.28 -5.52 -14.79
C GLU A 141 -38.86 -6.94 -14.83
N ASN A 142 -39.97 -7.10 -15.56
CA ASN A 142 -40.61 -8.38 -15.91
C ASN A 142 -39.71 -9.34 -16.71
N SER A 143 -38.50 -8.94 -17.09
CA SER A 143 -37.55 -9.73 -17.89
C SER A 143 -36.93 -10.89 -17.11
N GLY A 144 -36.80 -10.76 -15.78
CA GLY A 144 -36.15 -11.75 -14.89
C GLY A 144 -34.63 -11.89 -15.06
N TYR A 145 -34.11 -11.73 -16.29
CA TYR A 145 -32.69 -11.80 -16.64
C TYR A 145 -31.82 -10.85 -15.80
N MET A 146 -32.29 -9.65 -15.49
CA MET A 146 -31.53 -8.65 -14.72
C MET A 146 -31.07 -9.17 -13.34
N LYS A 147 -31.89 -9.99 -12.66
CA LYS A 147 -31.54 -10.62 -11.37
C LYS A 147 -30.48 -11.73 -11.52
N MET A 148 -30.44 -12.40 -12.67
CA MET A 148 -29.40 -13.37 -13.00
C MET A 148 -28.08 -12.67 -13.40
N ILE A 149 -28.17 -11.65 -14.25
CA ILE A 149 -27.04 -10.81 -14.68
C ILE A 149 -26.35 -10.20 -13.44
N LEU A 150 -27.10 -9.57 -12.54
CA LEU A 150 -26.55 -8.98 -11.30
C LEU A 150 -25.75 -10.01 -10.48
N ARG A 151 -26.25 -11.24 -10.33
CA ARG A 151 -25.55 -12.33 -9.63
C ARG A 151 -24.27 -12.77 -10.35
N ILE A 152 -24.31 -12.92 -11.67
CA ILE A 152 -23.13 -13.27 -12.48
C ILE A 152 -22.06 -12.19 -12.39
N LEU A 153 -22.44 -10.92 -12.50
CA LEU A 153 -21.53 -9.77 -12.37
C LEU A 153 -20.94 -9.68 -10.95
N ALA A 154 -21.75 -9.89 -9.90
CA ALA A 154 -21.29 -9.92 -8.51
C ALA A 154 -20.25 -11.02 -8.24
N VAL A 155 -20.52 -12.26 -8.71
CA VAL A 155 -19.56 -13.38 -8.60
C VAL A 155 -18.26 -13.08 -9.36
N LEU A 156 -18.38 -12.57 -10.59
CA LEU A 156 -17.24 -12.15 -11.41
C LEU A 156 -16.43 -11.03 -10.71
N HIS A 157 -17.08 -10.10 -10.03
CA HIS A 157 -16.43 -9.01 -9.31
C HIS A 157 -15.62 -9.51 -8.10
N THR A 158 -16.17 -10.43 -7.29
CA THR A 158 -15.40 -11.12 -6.25
C THR A 158 -14.21 -11.90 -6.82
N LEU A 159 -14.38 -12.58 -7.96
CA LEU A 159 -13.31 -13.36 -8.59
C LEU A 159 -12.15 -12.47 -9.09
N ILE A 160 -12.47 -11.35 -9.76
CA ILE A 160 -11.45 -10.38 -10.22
C ILE A 160 -10.75 -9.75 -9.01
N SER A 161 -11.47 -9.42 -7.95
CA SER A 161 -10.91 -8.85 -6.71
C SER A 161 -9.93 -9.80 -6.02
N LEU A 162 -10.25 -11.10 -5.97
CA LEU A 162 -9.33 -12.15 -5.50
C LEU A 162 -8.09 -12.27 -6.39
N CYS A 163 -8.26 -12.23 -7.72
CA CYS A 163 -7.14 -12.20 -8.67
C CYS A 163 -6.25 -10.96 -8.50
N CYS A 164 -6.81 -9.81 -8.15
CA CYS A 164 -6.04 -8.59 -7.86
C CYS A 164 -5.17 -8.74 -6.60
N ILE A 165 -5.66 -9.37 -5.53
CA ILE A 165 -4.85 -9.68 -4.33
C ILE A 165 -3.69 -10.62 -4.69
N ILE A 166 -3.97 -11.69 -5.46
CA ILE A 166 -2.95 -12.65 -5.89
C ILE A 166 -1.90 -11.96 -6.78
N GLY A 167 -2.33 -11.11 -7.74
CA GLY A 167 -1.44 -10.32 -8.58
C GLY A 167 -0.56 -9.36 -7.78
N TYR A 168 -1.12 -8.66 -6.79
CA TYR A 168 -0.38 -7.76 -5.90
C TYR A 168 0.67 -8.52 -5.07
N TYR A 169 0.32 -9.68 -4.51
CA TYR A 169 1.25 -10.54 -3.76
C TYR A 169 2.40 -11.09 -4.62
N CYS A 170 2.17 -11.29 -5.93
CA CYS A 170 3.23 -11.71 -6.85
C CYS A 170 4.10 -10.54 -7.34
N LEU A 171 3.52 -9.36 -7.55
CA LEU A 171 4.18 -8.22 -8.21
C LEU A 171 4.85 -7.23 -7.23
N LYS A 172 4.12 -6.75 -6.21
CA LYS A 172 4.57 -5.62 -5.37
C LYS A 172 5.03 -6.05 -3.97
N VAL A 173 4.49 -7.12 -3.39
CA VAL A 173 4.98 -7.64 -2.09
C VAL A 173 6.49 -7.97 -2.09
N PRO A 174 7.09 -8.63 -3.12
CA PRO A 174 8.53 -8.89 -3.13
C PRO A 174 9.37 -7.60 -3.06
N LEU A 175 8.92 -6.52 -3.70
CA LEU A 175 9.58 -5.21 -3.67
C LEU A 175 9.51 -4.55 -2.28
N VAL A 176 8.36 -4.67 -1.60
CA VAL A 176 8.18 -4.18 -0.22
C VAL A 176 9.08 -4.96 0.76
N ILE A 177 9.12 -6.30 0.67
CA ILE A 177 10.02 -7.13 1.49
C ILE A 177 11.49 -6.82 1.17
N PHE A 178 11.86 -6.66 -0.11
CA PHE A 178 13.23 -6.28 -0.49
C PHE A 178 13.65 -4.92 0.10
N LYS A 179 12.78 -3.90 0.05
CA LYS A 179 13.03 -2.61 0.71
C LYS A 179 13.22 -2.79 2.21
N ARG A 180 12.40 -3.63 2.85
CA ARG A 180 12.46 -3.91 4.30
C ARG A 180 13.74 -4.63 4.72
N GLU A 181 14.12 -5.71 4.03
CA GLU A 181 15.37 -6.43 4.29
C GLU A 181 16.61 -5.54 4.03
N LYS A 182 16.55 -4.67 3.00
CA LYS A 182 17.60 -3.67 2.68
C LYS A 182 17.75 -2.59 3.74
N GLU A 183 16.65 -2.10 4.31
CA GLU A 183 16.68 -1.17 5.46
C GLU A 183 17.30 -1.85 6.69
N LEU A 184 16.82 -3.06 7.04
CA LEU A 184 17.31 -3.80 8.21
C LEU A 184 18.79 -4.17 8.09
N ALA A 185 19.23 -4.68 6.93
CA ALA A 185 20.63 -5.04 6.70
C ALA A 185 21.57 -3.85 6.92
N ARG A 186 21.17 -2.64 6.49
CA ARG A 186 21.95 -1.42 6.70
C ARG A 186 21.98 -1.00 8.17
N LYS A 187 20.84 -1.03 8.87
CA LYS A 187 20.80 -0.73 10.31
C LYS A 187 21.65 -1.69 11.14
N LEU A 188 21.77 -2.95 10.73
CA LEU A 188 22.65 -3.95 11.35
C LEU A 188 24.14 -3.73 11.01
N GLU A 189 24.47 -3.42 9.75
CA GLU A 189 25.85 -3.33 9.25
C GLU A 189 26.52 -1.98 9.59
N PHE A 190 25.79 -0.87 9.62
CA PHE A 190 26.32 0.48 9.81
C PHE A 190 26.00 1.04 11.20
N ASP A 191 24.72 1.09 11.56
CA ASP A 191 24.23 1.74 12.80
C ASP A 191 24.44 0.85 14.05
N GLY A 192 24.51 -0.47 13.87
CA GLY A 192 24.68 -1.45 14.95
C GLY A 192 23.38 -1.81 15.69
N LEU A 193 22.21 -1.57 15.08
CA LEU A 193 20.89 -1.82 15.70
C LEU A 193 20.81 -3.22 16.34
N CYS A 194 20.23 -3.29 17.54
CA CYS A 194 20.14 -4.47 18.40
C CYS A 194 21.48 -5.00 18.97
N ILE A 195 22.63 -4.43 18.58
CA ILE A 195 23.97 -4.80 19.09
C ILE A 195 24.51 -3.68 20.00
N THR A 196 24.57 -2.46 19.47
CA THR A 196 25.04 -1.25 20.17
C THR A 196 23.90 -0.62 20.97
N GLU A 197 22.76 -0.41 20.31
CA GLU A 197 21.58 0.25 20.83
C GLU A 197 20.32 -0.57 20.51
N GLN A 198 19.34 -0.59 21.42
CA GLN A 198 18.04 -1.23 21.19
C GLN A 198 17.07 -0.21 20.57
N PRO A 199 16.15 -0.62 19.67
CA PRO A 199 15.11 0.27 19.17
C PRO A 199 14.28 0.84 20.33
N SER A 200 13.86 2.09 20.23
CA SER A 200 12.92 2.70 21.18
C SER A 200 11.60 1.94 21.22
N GLU A 201 10.92 1.96 22.36
CA GLU A 201 9.62 1.28 22.53
C GLU A 201 8.54 1.81 21.57
N ASP A 202 8.66 3.07 21.11
CA ASP A 202 7.78 3.67 20.11
C ASP A 202 8.01 3.13 18.67
N ASP A 203 9.20 2.60 18.35
CA ASP A 203 9.49 2.04 17.01
C ASP A 203 9.02 0.58 16.90
N ILE A 204 7.70 0.39 16.86
CA ILE A 204 7.01 -0.88 16.59
C ILE A 204 7.59 -1.56 15.33
N LYS A 205 8.04 -0.77 14.33
CA LYS A 205 8.68 -1.24 13.10
C LYS A 205 10.01 -1.93 13.43
N GLY A 206 10.86 -1.27 14.22
CA GLY A 206 12.13 -1.81 14.72
C GLY A 206 11.97 -3.01 15.66
N GLN A 207 10.98 -2.97 16.55
CA GLN A 207 10.64 -4.08 17.45
C GLN A 207 10.25 -5.35 16.66
N TRP A 208 9.43 -5.23 15.61
CA TRP A 208 9.04 -6.37 14.77
C TRP A 208 10.22 -7.04 14.07
N ASP A 209 11.22 -6.27 13.64
CA ASP A 209 12.42 -6.81 12.98
C ASP A 209 13.29 -7.67 13.89
N ARG A 210 13.25 -7.46 15.21
CA ARG A 210 13.95 -8.30 16.19
C ARG A 210 13.58 -9.79 16.06
N MET A 211 12.39 -10.10 15.55
CA MET A 211 11.95 -11.47 15.28
C MET A 211 12.73 -12.14 14.13
N VAL A 212 13.09 -11.41 13.08
CA VAL A 212 13.66 -11.99 11.85
C VAL A 212 15.17 -12.22 11.92
N ILE A 213 15.90 -11.44 12.74
CA ILE A 213 17.36 -11.47 12.84
C ILE A 213 17.89 -12.88 13.16
N ASN A 214 17.24 -13.59 14.08
CA ASN A 214 17.63 -14.96 14.47
C ASN A 214 17.25 -16.06 13.45
N THR A 215 16.52 -15.75 12.38
CA THR A 215 16.05 -16.77 11.44
C THR A 215 17.15 -17.17 10.44
N PRO A 216 17.34 -18.47 10.14
CA PRO A 216 18.38 -18.92 9.21
C PRO A 216 18.09 -18.52 7.75
N SER A 217 16.82 -18.33 7.37
CA SER A 217 16.45 -17.76 6.07
C SER A 217 16.78 -16.27 5.89
N TYR A 218 17.13 -15.52 6.95
CA TYR A 218 17.47 -14.10 6.80
C TYR A 218 18.93 -13.88 6.39
N PRO A 219 19.22 -13.12 5.31
CA PRO A 219 18.29 -12.51 4.35
C PRO A 219 18.04 -13.41 3.11
N SER A 220 16.80 -13.43 2.59
CA SER A 220 16.44 -14.30 1.46
C SER A 220 16.11 -13.55 0.16
N ASN A 221 15.54 -12.34 0.25
CA ASN A 221 15.16 -11.54 -0.92
C ASN A 221 16.20 -10.44 -1.22
N TYR A 222 16.93 -9.98 -0.20
CA TYR A 222 18.06 -9.06 -0.36
C TYR A 222 19.21 -9.71 -1.14
N TRP A 223 19.96 -8.87 -1.88
CA TRP A 223 21.04 -9.33 -2.77
C TRP A 223 22.27 -9.84 -2.01
N ASP A 224 22.67 -9.16 -0.93
CA ASP A 224 23.81 -9.56 -0.10
C ASP A 224 23.37 -10.58 0.95
N LYS A 225 23.75 -11.84 0.73
CA LYS A 225 23.50 -12.99 1.63
C LYS A 225 24.60 -13.19 2.68
N PHE A 226 25.55 -12.27 2.78
CA PHE A 226 26.73 -12.33 3.64
C PHE A 226 26.68 -11.32 4.81
N VAL A 227 25.62 -10.48 4.89
CA VAL A 227 25.42 -9.46 5.94
C VAL A 227 25.70 -9.98 7.35
N LYS A 228 25.16 -11.16 7.75
CA LYS A 228 25.43 -11.74 9.09
C LYS A 228 26.93 -11.96 9.36
N ARG A 229 27.71 -12.34 8.35
CA ARG A 229 29.18 -12.52 8.47
C ARG A 229 29.92 -11.17 8.55
N LYS A 230 29.48 -10.15 7.81
CA LYS A 230 30.04 -8.79 7.92
C LYS A 230 29.78 -8.17 9.30
N VAL A 231 28.56 -8.28 9.80
CA VAL A 231 28.16 -7.81 11.14
C VAL A 231 28.99 -8.52 12.22
N MET A 232 29.17 -9.84 12.10
CA MET A 232 30.04 -10.63 12.97
C MET A 232 31.51 -10.17 12.92
N ALA A 233 32.05 -9.88 11.74
CA ALA A 233 33.42 -9.38 11.58
C ALA A 233 33.62 -7.96 12.15
N LYS A 234 32.62 -7.07 12.02
CA LYS A 234 32.70 -5.67 12.48
C LYS A 234 32.48 -5.51 13.99
N TYR A 235 31.57 -6.30 14.58
CA TYR A 235 31.14 -6.12 15.97
C TYR A 235 31.50 -7.29 16.91
N GLY A 236 31.89 -8.45 16.38
CA GLY A 236 32.17 -9.66 17.17
C GLY A 236 33.38 -9.51 18.11
N GLU A 237 34.41 -8.77 17.72
CA GLU A 237 35.55 -8.49 18.59
C GLU A 237 35.20 -7.49 19.71
N LEU A 238 34.36 -6.50 19.41
CA LEU A 238 33.99 -5.42 20.34
C LEU A 238 32.97 -5.85 21.41
N TYR A 239 31.97 -6.67 21.03
CA TYR A 239 30.83 -7.01 21.89
C TYR A 239 30.76 -8.49 22.30
N GLY A 240 31.78 -9.28 21.92
CA GLY A 240 31.88 -10.71 22.22
C GLY A 240 31.24 -11.59 21.15
N SER A 241 32.08 -12.32 20.42
CA SER A 241 31.71 -13.14 19.27
C SER A 241 30.56 -14.12 19.56
N ALA A 242 30.58 -14.79 20.71
CA ALA A 242 29.53 -15.71 21.13
C ALA A 242 28.14 -15.04 21.23
N ARG A 243 28.08 -13.83 21.82
CA ARG A 243 26.83 -13.06 22.01
C ARG A 243 26.27 -12.57 20.66
N VAL A 244 27.14 -12.12 19.75
CA VAL A 244 26.75 -11.69 18.40
C VAL A 244 26.28 -12.89 17.57
N SER A 245 26.96 -14.05 17.67
CA SER A 245 26.57 -15.30 17.01
C SER A 245 25.17 -15.77 17.45
N GLU A 246 24.90 -15.76 18.75
CA GLU A 246 23.60 -16.14 19.32
C GLU A 246 22.47 -15.19 18.88
N LEU A 247 22.69 -13.87 18.96
CA LEU A 247 21.72 -12.87 18.51
C LEU A 247 21.36 -13.00 17.02
N LEU A 248 22.35 -13.30 16.18
CA LEU A 248 22.18 -13.51 14.73
C LEU A 248 21.63 -14.90 14.38
N GLY A 249 21.42 -15.80 15.35
CA GLY A 249 20.99 -17.18 15.09
C GLY A 249 21.99 -17.95 14.23
N LEU A 250 23.29 -17.74 14.44
CA LEU A 250 24.37 -18.46 13.78
C LEU A 250 24.78 -19.67 14.62
N ASP A 251 24.42 -20.87 14.15
CA ASP A 251 24.94 -22.13 14.70
C ASP A 251 26.46 -22.21 14.53
N LYS A 252 27.15 -22.75 15.54
CA LYS A 252 28.63 -22.83 15.57
C LYS A 252 29.20 -23.58 14.36
N ALA A 253 28.52 -24.64 13.92
CA ALA A 253 28.89 -25.42 12.74
C ALA A 253 28.81 -24.65 11.40
N ALA A 254 28.23 -23.44 11.38
CA ALA A 254 28.26 -22.53 10.23
C ALA A 254 29.43 -21.52 10.27
N LEU A 255 30.22 -21.52 11.35
CA LEU A 255 31.40 -20.68 11.55
C LEU A 255 32.72 -21.46 11.50
N ASP A 256 32.68 -22.79 11.65
CA ASP A 256 33.87 -23.65 11.63
C ASP A 256 34.42 -23.86 10.21
N PHE A 257 35.37 -23.00 9.81
CA PHE A 257 36.10 -23.08 8.53
C PHE A 257 37.20 -24.19 8.51
N SER A 258 36.90 -25.40 8.99
CA SER A 258 37.81 -26.54 8.89
C SER A 258 37.68 -27.25 7.53
N SER A 259 38.80 -27.70 6.98
CA SER A 259 38.95 -28.04 5.54
C SER A 259 38.30 -29.37 5.08
N GLU A 260 37.42 -29.98 5.87
CA GLU A 260 36.86 -31.32 5.58
C GLU A 260 35.51 -31.29 4.83
N ALA A 261 34.85 -30.14 4.74
CA ALA A 261 33.49 -30.00 4.19
C ALA A 261 33.37 -30.09 2.64
N HIS A 262 34.43 -30.45 1.92
CA HIS A 262 34.40 -30.59 0.45
C HIS A 262 33.97 -32.00 -0.03
N GLU A 263 33.98 -33.01 0.84
CA GLU A 263 33.46 -34.34 0.52
C GLU A 263 31.94 -34.45 0.77
N ARG A 264 31.20 -34.96 -0.22
CA ARG A 264 29.84 -35.53 -0.11
C ARG A 264 28.63 -34.58 0.05
N LYS A 265 28.54 -33.52 -0.76
CA LYS A 265 27.22 -33.09 -1.27
C LYS A 265 26.78 -33.96 -2.45
N ARG A 266 26.38 -35.21 -2.17
CA ARG A 266 25.71 -36.05 -3.18
C ARG A 266 24.28 -35.53 -3.42
N PRO A 267 23.82 -35.32 -4.67
CA PRO A 267 22.43 -34.93 -4.92
C PRO A 267 21.51 -36.11 -4.59
N VAL A 268 20.75 -36.00 -3.50
CA VAL A 268 19.78 -37.03 -3.11
C VAL A 268 18.61 -37.02 -4.09
N GLN A 269 18.21 -38.24 -4.47
CA GLN A 269 17.30 -38.59 -5.55
C GLN A 269 15.96 -37.82 -5.50
N LYS A 270 15.54 -37.26 -6.65
CA LYS A 270 14.29 -36.48 -6.79
C LYS A 270 13.06 -37.39 -6.62
N GLY A 271 12.16 -37.04 -5.70
CA GLY A 271 10.87 -37.73 -5.50
C GLY A 271 9.82 -36.83 -4.85
N ALA A 272 8.53 -37.11 -5.07
CA ALA A 272 7.42 -36.24 -4.62
C ALA A 272 7.35 -36.09 -3.09
N ILE A 273 7.77 -37.11 -2.33
CA ILE A 273 7.84 -37.11 -0.86
C ILE A 273 8.71 -35.96 -0.33
N THR A 274 9.75 -35.53 -1.07
CA THR A 274 10.60 -34.38 -0.74
C THR A 274 9.90 -33.03 -0.89
N ALA A 275 8.74 -32.96 -1.55
CA ALA A 275 7.92 -31.75 -1.57
C ALA A 275 7.11 -31.60 -0.27
N LEU A 276 6.46 -32.68 0.17
CA LEU A 276 5.72 -32.70 1.44
C LEU A 276 6.65 -32.51 2.64
N PHE A 277 7.80 -33.19 2.68
CA PHE A 277 8.76 -33.03 3.78
C PHE A 277 9.34 -31.59 3.84
N ARG A 278 9.48 -30.90 2.70
CA ARG A 278 9.93 -29.49 2.67
C ARG A 278 8.92 -28.49 3.23
N LEU A 279 7.62 -28.82 3.29
CA LEU A 279 6.63 -27.94 3.92
C LEU A 279 6.83 -27.85 5.44
N ASN A 280 7.34 -28.94 6.06
CA ASN A 280 7.62 -28.99 7.50
C ASN A 280 9.03 -28.46 7.87
N THR A 281 9.79 -27.97 6.90
CA THR A 281 11.11 -27.33 7.11
C THR A 281 11.10 -25.84 6.73
N ILE A 282 9.93 -25.19 6.80
CA ILE A 282 9.78 -23.75 6.55
C ILE A 282 10.02 -22.98 7.84
N ASP A 283 10.83 -21.92 7.79
CA ASP A 283 11.03 -20.98 8.91
C ASP A 283 9.72 -20.25 9.26
N VAL A 284 8.93 -20.82 10.18
CA VAL A 284 7.65 -20.25 10.62
C VAL A 284 7.84 -18.82 11.17
N LYS A 285 8.93 -18.57 11.91
CA LYS A 285 9.32 -17.21 12.37
C LYS A 285 9.47 -16.22 11.21
N TYR A 286 10.14 -16.62 10.13
CA TYR A 286 10.36 -15.77 8.96
C TYR A 286 9.03 -15.50 8.23
N GLN A 287 8.17 -16.52 8.09
CA GLN A 287 6.84 -16.33 7.49
C GLN A 287 5.92 -15.44 8.35
N ILE A 288 5.96 -15.55 9.68
CA ILE A 288 5.22 -14.65 10.58
C ILE A 288 5.71 -13.21 10.41
N TRP A 289 7.03 -12.96 10.46
CA TRP A 289 7.58 -11.62 10.22
C TRP A 289 7.15 -11.08 8.85
N LYS A 290 7.28 -11.88 7.78
CA LYS A 290 6.90 -11.51 6.41
C LYS A 290 5.41 -11.17 6.29
N LEU A 291 4.53 -11.97 6.90
CA LEU A 291 3.09 -11.70 6.95
C LEU A 291 2.80 -10.40 7.69
N GLY A 292 3.45 -10.14 8.82
CA GLY A 292 3.37 -8.87 9.53
C GLY A 292 3.73 -7.67 8.64
N VAL A 293 4.86 -7.75 7.90
CA VAL A 293 5.26 -6.69 6.96
C VAL A 293 4.23 -6.49 5.84
N VAL A 294 3.63 -7.56 5.32
CA VAL A 294 2.55 -7.48 4.31
C VAL A 294 1.28 -6.86 4.88
N PHE A 295 0.88 -7.19 6.11
CA PHE A 295 -0.27 -6.58 6.78
C PHE A 295 -0.02 -5.12 7.21
N THR A 296 1.23 -4.67 7.35
CA THR A 296 1.56 -3.25 7.56
C THR A 296 1.57 -2.41 6.27
N ASP A 297 1.42 -3.00 5.08
CA ASP A 297 1.34 -2.21 3.84
C ASP A 297 -0.08 -1.68 3.59
N ASN A 298 -0.20 -0.35 3.56
CA ASN A 298 -1.47 0.35 3.33
C ASN A 298 -2.14 -0.02 1.99
N SER A 299 -1.36 -0.38 0.96
CA SER A 299 -1.91 -0.76 -0.35
C SER A 299 -2.49 -2.18 -0.30
N PHE A 300 -1.81 -3.11 0.37
CA PHE A 300 -2.32 -4.45 0.61
C PHE A 300 -3.58 -4.43 1.48
N LEU A 301 -3.57 -3.65 2.57
CA LEU A 301 -4.76 -3.44 3.41
C LEU A 301 -5.94 -2.89 2.62
N TYR A 302 -5.71 -1.93 1.72
CA TYR A 302 -6.76 -1.40 0.84
C TYR A 302 -7.36 -2.48 -0.08
N LEU A 303 -6.51 -3.31 -0.72
CA LEU A 303 -6.98 -4.42 -1.57
C LEU A 303 -7.70 -5.52 -0.75
N ALA A 304 -7.22 -5.81 0.46
CA ALA A 304 -7.85 -6.78 1.37
C ALA A 304 -9.23 -6.31 1.83
N TRP A 305 -9.35 -5.03 2.20
CA TRP A 305 -10.64 -4.40 2.53
C TRP A 305 -11.59 -4.39 1.34
N TYR A 306 -11.11 -4.04 0.14
CA TYR A 306 -11.90 -4.08 -1.10
C TYR A 306 -12.53 -5.47 -1.31
N MET A 307 -11.73 -6.54 -1.22
CA MET A 307 -12.24 -7.92 -1.34
C MET A 307 -13.19 -8.31 -0.20
N PHE A 308 -12.95 -7.87 1.04
CA PHE A 308 -13.87 -8.09 2.16
C PHE A 308 -15.25 -7.46 1.89
N VAL A 309 -15.29 -6.22 1.40
CA VAL A 309 -16.54 -5.57 0.99
C VAL A 309 -17.17 -6.28 -0.23
N SER A 310 -16.37 -6.85 -1.14
CA SER A 310 -16.89 -7.69 -2.25
C SER A 310 -17.61 -8.94 -1.75
N VAL A 311 -17.10 -9.57 -0.68
CA VAL A 311 -17.76 -10.71 -0.02
C VAL A 311 -19.04 -10.26 0.69
N LEU A 312 -19.03 -9.11 1.38
CA LEU A 312 -20.26 -8.52 1.96
C LEU A 312 -21.32 -8.21 0.89
N GLY A 313 -20.91 -7.86 -0.33
CA GLY A 313 -21.79 -7.66 -1.48
C GLY A 313 -22.70 -8.85 -1.81
N HIS A 314 -22.31 -10.08 -1.47
CA HIS A 314 -23.15 -11.27 -1.66
C HIS A 314 -24.22 -11.45 -0.57
N TYR A 315 -24.05 -10.84 0.61
CA TYR A 315 -25.08 -10.79 1.65
C TYR A 315 -26.07 -9.64 1.38
N ASN A 316 -25.59 -8.49 0.94
CA ASN A 316 -26.43 -7.36 0.52
C ASN A 316 -25.78 -6.62 -0.66
N ASN A 317 -26.48 -6.62 -1.80
CA ASN A 317 -26.01 -6.03 -3.05
C ASN A 317 -25.64 -4.53 -2.93
N PHE A 318 -26.22 -3.79 -1.98
CA PHE A 318 -25.87 -2.38 -1.76
C PHE A 318 -24.41 -2.14 -1.34
N PHE A 319 -23.69 -3.15 -0.81
CA PHE A 319 -22.24 -3.01 -0.54
C PHE A 319 -21.40 -2.86 -1.83
N PHE A 320 -21.94 -3.21 -3.01
CA PHE A 320 -21.27 -2.89 -4.28
C PHE A 320 -21.21 -1.38 -4.58
N ALA A 321 -22.01 -0.54 -3.91
CA ALA A 321 -21.89 0.91 -4.01
C ALA A 321 -20.62 1.46 -3.34
N ALA A 322 -20.19 0.85 -2.21
CA ALA A 322 -18.96 1.27 -1.54
C ALA A 322 -17.70 1.05 -2.40
N HIS A 323 -17.73 0.09 -3.32
CA HIS A 323 -16.62 -0.17 -4.26
C HIS A 323 -16.43 0.96 -5.29
N LEU A 324 -17.48 1.76 -5.53
CA LEU A 324 -17.43 2.88 -6.48
C LEU A 324 -16.42 3.95 -6.04
N LEU A 325 -16.13 4.02 -4.73
CA LEU A 325 -15.12 4.91 -4.15
C LEU A 325 -13.68 4.61 -4.63
N ASP A 326 -13.38 3.45 -5.22
CA ASP A 326 -12.07 3.20 -5.84
C ASP A 326 -11.80 4.15 -7.03
N ILE A 327 -12.83 4.78 -7.61
CA ILE A 327 -12.64 5.84 -8.62
C ILE A 327 -11.73 6.97 -8.10
N ALA A 328 -11.89 7.35 -6.82
CA ALA A 328 -11.14 8.45 -6.21
C ALA A 328 -9.67 8.08 -5.96
N MET A 329 -9.41 6.80 -5.67
CA MET A 329 -8.06 6.28 -5.43
C MET A 329 -7.34 5.86 -6.71
N GLY A 330 -8.09 5.44 -7.74
CA GLY A 330 -7.57 5.00 -9.03
C GLY A 330 -6.93 6.12 -9.85
N PHE A 331 -7.61 7.24 -10.03
CA PHE A 331 -7.10 8.37 -10.82
C PHE A 331 -6.15 9.27 -10.02
N LYS A 332 -5.01 9.65 -10.63
CA LYS A 332 -4.00 10.54 -10.00
C LYS A 332 -4.60 11.88 -9.54
N THR A 333 -5.47 12.48 -10.36
CA THR A 333 -6.10 13.79 -10.12
C THR A 333 -7.11 13.77 -8.97
N LEU A 334 -7.94 12.73 -8.86
CA LEU A 334 -8.84 12.56 -7.71
C LEU A 334 -8.05 12.23 -6.43
N ARG A 335 -6.94 11.48 -6.54
CA ARG A 335 -6.06 11.23 -5.40
C ARG A 335 -5.42 12.51 -4.86
N THR A 336 -5.02 13.47 -5.71
CA THR A 336 -4.55 14.78 -5.24
C THR A 336 -5.65 15.61 -4.56
N ILE A 337 -6.91 15.48 -4.99
CA ILE A 337 -8.06 16.11 -4.33
C ILE A 337 -8.35 15.50 -2.95
N LEU A 338 -8.21 14.18 -2.79
CA LEU A 338 -8.30 13.54 -1.46
C LEU A 338 -7.08 13.89 -0.59
N SER A 339 -5.92 14.10 -1.21
CA SER A 339 -4.67 14.42 -0.53
C SER A 339 -4.68 15.80 0.12
N SER A 340 -5.34 16.83 -0.45
CA SER A 340 -5.40 18.16 0.19
C SER A 340 -6.19 18.12 1.50
N VAL A 341 -7.39 17.52 1.47
CA VAL A 341 -8.25 17.36 2.66
C VAL A 341 -7.57 16.53 3.76
N THR A 342 -6.72 15.57 3.39
CA THR A 342 -6.00 14.71 4.35
C THR A 342 -4.65 15.28 4.81
N HIS A 343 -4.02 16.20 4.07
CA HIS A 343 -2.76 16.86 4.43
C HIS A 343 -2.87 17.58 5.77
N ASN A 344 -3.82 18.51 5.85
CA ASN A 344 -4.09 19.31 7.05
C ASN A 344 -5.10 18.62 7.99
N GLY A 345 -5.30 17.30 7.85
CA GLY A 345 -6.34 16.54 8.55
C GLY A 345 -6.26 16.60 10.08
N LYS A 346 -5.06 16.73 10.66
CA LYS A 346 -4.89 16.95 12.12
C LYS A 346 -5.46 18.29 12.58
N GLN A 347 -5.27 19.35 11.79
CA GLN A 347 -5.83 20.68 12.09
C GLN A 347 -7.34 20.64 11.90
N LEU A 348 -7.83 20.06 10.80
CA LEU A 348 -9.27 19.93 10.51
C LEU A 348 -10.03 19.22 11.65
N VAL A 349 -9.52 18.09 12.16
CA VAL A 349 -10.13 17.39 13.30
C VAL A 349 -10.12 18.23 14.57
N LEU A 350 -9.04 18.98 14.83
CA LEU A 350 -8.97 19.89 15.99
C LEU A 350 -9.96 21.06 15.88
N THR A 351 -10.13 21.63 14.68
CA THR A 351 -11.11 22.70 14.39
C THR A 351 -12.55 22.20 14.52
N VAL A 352 -12.85 20.98 14.06
CA VAL A 352 -14.17 20.35 14.29
C VAL A 352 -14.40 20.04 15.78
N GLY A 353 -13.35 19.70 16.53
CA GLY A 353 -13.39 19.60 17.99
C GLY A 353 -13.73 20.94 18.67
N LEU A 354 -13.09 22.04 18.24
CA LEU A 354 -13.41 23.39 18.72
C LEU A 354 -14.85 23.79 18.42
N LEU A 355 -15.34 23.50 17.20
CA LEU A 355 -16.73 23.72 16.79
C LEU A 355 -17.71 23.00 17.71
N ALA A 356 -17.48 21.71 18.01
CA ALA A 356 -18.31 20.95 18.93
C ALA A 356 -18.33 21.53 20.35
N VAL A 357 -17.17 21.99 20.87
CA VAL A 357 -17.07 22.64 22.19
C VAL A 357 -17.82 23.98 22.22
N VAL A 358 -17.71 24.80 21.18
CA VAL A 358 -18.43 26.08 21.09
C VAL A 358 -19.94 25.85 21.05
N VAL A 359 -20.42 24.92 20.22
CA VAL A 359 -21.85 24.57 20.14
C VAL A 359 -22.36 23.97 21.45
N TYR A 360 -21.55 23.19 22.16
CA TYR A 360 -21.89 22.69 23.50
C TYR A 360 -22.07 23.83 24.52
N LEU A 361 -21.20 24.85 24.52
CA LEU A 361 -21.35 26.02 25.40
C LEU A 361 -22.65 26.79 25.12
N TYR A 362 -22.97 27.03 23.84
CA TYR A 362 -24.26 27.62 23.46
C TYR A 362 -25.45 26.75 23.87
N THR A 363 -25.33 25.41 23.76
CA THR A 363 -26.37 24.47 24.22
C THR A 363 -26.61 24.59 25.73
N VAL A 364 -25.57 24.67 26.55
CA VAL A 364 -25.71 24.80 28.01
C VAL A 364 -26.38 26.11 28.40
N VAL A 365 -26.10 27.21 27.68
CA VAL A 365 -26.81 28.49 27.87
C VAL A 365 -28.28 28.36 27.45
N ALA A 366 -28.57 27.77 26.29
CA ALA A 366 -29.93 27.55 25.81
C ALA A 366 -30.77 26.68 26.76
N PHE A 367 -30.20 25.58 27.25
CA PHE A 367 -30.88 24.63 28.13
C PHE A 367 -31.27 25.25 29.49
N ASN A 368 -30.42 26.12 30.05
CA ASN A 368 -30.68 26.75 31.35
C ASN A 368 -31.56 28.00 31.26
N PHE A 369 -31.42 28.82 30.22
CA PHE A 369 -32.10 30.13 30.14
C PHE A 369 -33.20 30.21 29.09
N PHE A 370 -33.09 29.47 27.98
CA PHE A 370 -33.97 29.63 26.81
C PHE A 370 -34.86 28.40 26.52
N ARG A 371 -34.88 27.37 27.37
CA ARG A 371 -35.64 26.11 27.15
C ARG A 371 -37.08 26.31 26.66
N LYS A 372 -37.80 27.33 27.18
CA LYS A 372 -39.18 27.64 26.76
C LYS A 372 -39.36 27.95 25.27
N PHE A 373 -38.34 28.49 24.60
CA PHE A 373 -38.40 28.86 23.18
C PHE A 373 -38.24 27.65 22.23
N TYR A 374 -37.68 26.53 22.72
CA TYR A 374 -37.45 25.30 21.93
C TYR A 374 -38.70 24.42 21.81
N ASN A 375 -39.84 24.92 22.29
CA ASN A 375 -41.14 24.26 22.26
C ASN A 375 -41.89 24.65 20.98
N LYS A 376 -41.67 23.93 19.88
CA LYS A 376 -42.58 24.01 18.72
C LYS A 376 -43.87 23.24 19.07
N SER A 377 -44.98 23.96 19.16
CA SER A 377 -46.33 23.39 19.17
C SER A 377 -46.91 23.47 17.76
N GLU A 378 -47.03 22.33 17.08
CA GLU A 378 -47.97 22.20 15.95
C GLU A 378 -49.38 21.98 16.51
N ASP A 379 -50.41 22.48 15.80
CA ASP A 379 -51.77 22.60 16.32
C ASP A 379 -52.44 21.24 16.61
N GLY A 380 -52.38 20.80 17.86
CA GLY A 380 -53.16 19.67 18.41
C GLY A 380 -52.36 18.41 18.77
N GLU A 381 -51.08 18.35 18.40
CA GLU A 381 -50.17 17.23 18.72
C GLU A 381 -49.32 17.54 19.99
N PRO A 382 -48.72 16.54 20.67
CA PRO A 382 -47.93 16.78 21.87
C PRO A 382 -46.64 17.57 21.54
N VAL A 383 -46.36 18.59 22.35
CA VAL A 383 -45.23 19.53 22.14
C VAL A 383 -43.90 18.80 22.00
N ASP A 384 -43.21 19.02 20.89
CA ASP A 384 -41.94 18.37 20.56
C ASP A 384 -40.76 19.10 21.24
N MET A 385 -40.62 18.88 22.55
CA MET A 385 -39.71 19.61 23.45
C MET A 385 -38.23 19.27 23.22
N LYS A 386 -37.58 19.97 22.27
CA LYS A 386 -36.19 19.69 21.84
C LYS A 386 -35.12 19.82 22.93
N CYS A 387 -35.41 20.55 24.02
CA CYS A 387 -34.45 20.83 25.09
C CYS A 387 -34.92 20.39 26.49
N ASP A 388 -35.66 19.28 26.57
CA ASP A 388 -35.95 18.60 27.83
C ASP A 388 -34.77 17.76 28.33
N ASP A 389 -34.16 16.96 27.43
CA ASP A 389 -32.90 16.27 27.67
C ASP A 389 -31.71 17.09 27.15
N MET A 390 -30.66 17.23 27.96
CA MET A 390 -29.42 17.93 27.57
C MET A 390 -28.78 17.34 26.30
N LEU A 391 -28.83 16.02 26.13
CA LEU A 391 -28.29 15.34 24.94
C LEU A 391 -29.13 15.65 23.69
N THR A 392 -30.46 15.64 23.81
CA THR A 392 -31.38 16.00 22.72
C THR A 392 -31.20 17.46 22.32
N CYS A 393 -31.05 18.36 23.30
CA CYS A 393 -30.76 19.78 23.08
C CYS A 393 -29.42 19.98 22.33
N TYR A 394 -28.37 19.26 22.73
CA TYR A 394 -27.05 19.32 22.07
C TYR A 394 -27.10 18.77 20.64
N MET A 395 -27.76 17.62 20.44
CA MET A 395 -27.93 17.02 19.12
C MET A 395 -28.75 17.93 18.20
N PHE A 396 -29.77 18.63 18.71
CA PHE A 396 -30.50 19.64 17.96
C PHE A 396 -29.60 20.80 17.49
N HIS A 397 -28.77 21.37 18.37
CA HIS A 397 -27.84 22.45 17.98
C HIS A 397 -26.77 21.98 16.99
N MET A 398 -26.21 20.78 17.16
CA MET A 398 -25.23 20.21 16.24
C MET A 398 -25.83 19.82 14.88
N TYR A 399 -27.06 19.28 14.85
CA TYR A 399 -27.70 18.82 13.63
C TYR A 399 -28.39 19.94 12.85
N VAL A 400 -29.08 20.86 13.53
CA VAL A 400 -29.84 21.96 12.93
C VAL A 400 -29.03 23.24 12.93
N GLY A 401 -28.59 23.72 14.10
CA GLY A 401 -27.94 25.02 14.25
C GLY A 401 -26.69 25.23 13.39
N VAL A 402 -25.83 24.21 13.25
CA VAL A 402 -24.60 24.28 12.42
C VAL A 402 -24.89 24.17 10.91
N ARG A 403 -26.10 23.71 10.54
CA ARG A 403 -26.51 23.43 9.14
C ARG A 403 -27.50 24.46 8.58
N ALA A 404 -28.21 25.18 9.44
CA ALA A 404 -29.07 26.31 9.07
C ALA A 404 -28.22 27.51 8.62
N GLY A 405 -28.60 28.17 7.53
CA GLY A 405 -27.81 29.20 6.87
C GLY A 405 -27.69 30.51 7.67
N GLY A 406 -28.74 30.89 8.41
CA GLY A 406 -28.75 32.00 9.37
C GLY A 406 -28.38 31.58 10.80
N GLY A 407 -28.05 30.30 11.03
CA GLY A 407 -27.78 29.74 12.35
C GLY A 407 -29.06 29.30 13.09
N ILE A 408 -28.97 29.19 14.41
CA ILE A 408 -30.01 28.55 15.25
C ILE A 408 -31.32 29.36 15.36
N GLY A 409 -31.31 30.65 15.00
CA GLY A 409 -32.51 31.51 15.00
C GLY A 409 -33.56 31.12 13.96
N ASP A 410 -33.15 30.61 12.79
CA ASP A 410 -34.03 30.25 11.66
C ASP A 410 -35.07 29.15 12.02
N GLU A 411 -34.83 28.41 13.10
CA GLU A 411 -35.51 27.15 13.44
C GLU A 411 -36.16 27.13 14.84
N ILE A 412 -36.26 28.30 15.47
CA ILE A 412 -36.82 28.48 16.82
C ILE A 412 -37.96 29.52 16.77
N VAL A 413 -38.88 29.48 17.74
CA VAL A 413 -40.00 30.43 17.80
C VAL A 413 -39.49 31.87 17.98
N ASP A 414 -40.11 32.82 17.25
CA ASP A 414 -39.77 34.24 17.32
C ASP A 414 -39.70 34.76 18.76
N PRO A 415 -38.68 35.57 19.12
CA PRO A 415 -38.49 36.06 20.49
C PRO A 415 -39.41 37.23 20.87
N ALA A 416 -40.23 37.73 19.94
CA ALA A 416 -40.94 39.00 20.05
C ALA A 416 -42.02 38.99 21.15
N GLY A 417 -41.91 39.91 22.10
CA GLY A 417 -42.88 40.12 23.18
C GLY A 417 -42.61 39.34 24.47
N ASP A 418 -41.43 38.72 24.62
CA ASP A 418 -41.02 38.04 25.86
C ASP A 418 -39.96 38.86 26.66
N GLU A 419 -39.95 38.69 27.98
CA GLU A 419 -38.97 39.37 28.88
C GLU A 419 -37.50 39.12 28.50
N PHE A 420 -37.19 38.02 27.81
CA PHE A 420 -35.84 37.65 27.40
C PHE A 420 -35.50 38.00 25.94
N GLU A 421 -36.38 38.70 25.21
CA GLU A 421 -36.22 39.03 23.78
C GLU A 421 -34.81 39.55 23.43
N PHE A 422 -34.34 40.57 24.15
CA PHE A 422 -33.02 41.18 23.93
C PHE A 422 -31.85 40.19 24.12
N TYR A 423 -31.91 39.35 25.16
CA TYR A 423 -30.88 38.33 25.41
C TYR A 423 -30.90 37.23 24.35
N ARG A 424 -32.10 36.88 23.85
CA ARG A 424 -32.29 35.87 22.81
C ARG A 424 -31.77 36.36 21.45
N ILE A 425 -32.01 37.62 21.09
CA ILE A 425 -31.44 38.25 19.88
C ILE A 425 -29.90 38.26 19.93
N ILE A 426 -29.31 38.59 21.09
CA ILE A 426 -27.84 38.53 21.26
C ILE A 426 -27.32 37.09 21.12
N PHE A 427 -28.01 36.11 21.70
CA PHE A 427 -27.66 34.69 21.59
C PHE A 427 -27.63 34.23 20.12
N ASP A 428 -28.66 34.56 19.33
CA ASP A 428 -28.75 34.14 17.93
C ASP A 428 -27.71 34.84 17.04
N ILE A 429 -27.52 36.16 17.19
CA ILE A 429 -26.51 36.91 16.44
C ILE A 429 -25.08 36.42 16.74
N THR A 430 -24.78 36.16 18.03
CA THR A 430 -23.45 35.66 18.42
C THR A 430 -23.22 34.22 17.97
N PHE A 431 -24.25 33.35 18.05
CA PHE A 431 -24.19 32.01 17.48
C PHE A 431 -23.89 32.05 15.97
N PHE A 432 -24.66 32.82 15.20
CA PHE A 432 -24.45 32.99 13.75
C PHE A 432 -23.03 33.47 13.43
N PHE A 433 -22.56 34.53 14.10
CA PHE A 433 -21.24 35.10 13.84
C PHE A 433 -20.09 34.14 14.16
N PHE A 434 -20.09 33.52 15.35
CA PHE A 434 -19.00 32.63 15.75
C PHE A 434 -19.04 31.26 15.06
N VAL A 435 -20.23 30.66 14.94
CA VAL A 435 -20.38 29.29 14.41
C VAL A 435 -20.41 29.27 12.88
N ILE A 436 -21.28 30.07 12.26
CA ILE A 436 -21.49 30.04 10.81
C ILE A 436 -20.46 30.91 10.08
N VAL A 437 -20.32 32.19 10.46
CA VAL A 437 -19.46 33.14 9.73
C VAL A 437 -17.97 32.87 9.98
N ILE A 438 -17.55 32.55 11.21
CA ILE A 438 -16.14 32.30 11.54
C ILE A 438 -15.75 30.83 11.39
N LEU A 439 -16.35 29.90 12.16
CA LEU A 439 -15.82 28.53 12.27
C LEU A 439 -15.98 27.72 10.98
N LEU A 440 -17.10 27.84 10.24
CA LEU A 440 -17.23 27.17 8.93
C LEU A 440 -16.29 27.79 7.87
N ALA A 441 -16.08 29.11 7.90
CA ALA A 441 -15.14 29.77 6.99
C ALA A 441 -13.68 29.35 7.25
N ILE A 442 -13.29 29.11 8.51
CA ILE A 442 -11.97 28.53 8.85
C ILE A 442 -11.85 27.10 8.29
N ILE A 443 -12.89 26.27 8.41
CA ILE A 443 -12.89 24.90 7.86
C ILE A 443 -12.73 24.93 6.33
N GLN A 444 -13.44 25.82 5.63
CA GLN A 444 -13.26 26.00 4.19
C GLN A 444 -11.88 26.57 3.84
N GLY A 445 -11.37 27.53 4.62
CA GLY A 445 -10.06 28.14 4.45
C GLY A 445 -8.92 27.14 4.51
N LEU A 446 -8.92 26.24 5.51
CA LEU A 446 -7.92 25.17 5.67
C LEU A 446 -7.86 24.21 4.46
N ILE A 447 -8.99 24.00 3.77
CA ILE A 447 -9.05 23.16 2.56
C ILE A 447 -8.48 23.93 1.36
N ILE A 448 -8.77 25.22 1.22
CA ILE A 448 -8.23 26.08 0.16
C ILE A 448 -6.71 26.22 0.30
N ASP A 449 -6.23 26.43 1.52
CA ASP A 449 -4.81 26.52 1.87
C ASP A 449 -4.05 25.25 1.46
N ALA A 450 -4.57 24.07 1.82
CA ALA A 450 -3.99 22.78 1.42
C ALA A 450 -4.02 22.53 -0.11
N PHE A 451 -4.92 23.16 -0.87
CA PHE A 451 -4.89 23.16 -2.33
C PHE A 451 -3.85 24.12 -2.91
N GLY A 452 -3.56 25.23 -2.23
CA GLY A 452 -2.44 26.12 -2.53
C GLY A 452 -1.10 25.41 -2.33
N GLU A 453 -0.85 24.91 -1.12
CA GLU A 453 0.42 24.26 -0.77
C GLU A 453 0.76 23.09 -1.72
N LEU A 454 -0.20 22.19 -2.00
CA LEU A 454 0.02 21.06 -2.91
C LEU A 454 0.20 21.48 -4.38
N ARG A 455 -0.18 22.70 -4.77
CA ARG A 455 0.14 23.28 -6.08
C ARG A 455 1.55 23.86 -6.08
N ASP A 456 1.90 24.61 -5.04
CA ASP A 456 3.19 25.29 -4.95
C ASP A 456 4.34 24.28 -4.78
N GLN A 457 4.14 23.19 -4.03
CA GLN A 457 5.04 22.03 -4.00
C GLN A 457 5.26 21.41 -5.40
N GLN A 458 4.25 21.40 -6.28
CA GLN A 458 4.37 20.84 -7.63
C GLN A 458 5.10 21.80 -8.60
N GLU A 459 4.88 23.11 -8.47
CA GLU A 459 5.61 24.09 -9.28
C GLU A 459 7.06 24.20 -8.81
N GLN A 460 7.33 24.20 -7.49
CA GLN A 460 8.69 24.18 -6.95
C GLN A 460 9.49 22.97 -7.46
N VAL A 461 8.92 21.76 -7.48
CA VAL A 461 9.60 20.57 -8.02
C VAL A 461 9.86 20.68 -9.54
N LYS A 462 9.02 21.43 -10.28
CA LYS A 462 9.26 21.70 -11.70
C LYS A 462 10.37 22.75 -11.88
N GLU A 463 10.30 23.86 -11.17
CA GLU A 463 11.28 24.94 -11.16
C GLU A 463 12.67 24.42 -10.75
N ASP A 464 12.77 23.57 -9.73
CA ASP A 464 14.04 22.99 -9.26
C ASP A 464 14.72 22.11 -10.33
N MET A 465 13.96 21.55 -11.27
CA MET A 465 14.48 20.79 -12.41
C MET A 465 14.74 21.64 -13.66
N GLU A 466 14.21 22.85 -13.73
CA GLU A 466 14.39 23.81 -14.83
C GLU A 466 15.49 24.85 -14.51
N THR A 467 15.80 25.08 -13.23
CA THR A 467 16.73 26.14 -12.77
C THR A 467 18.11 25.65 -12.31
N LYS A 468 18.28 24.37 -11.93
CA LYS A 468 19.60 23.83 -11.51
C LYS A 468 19.78 22.36 -11.90
N CYS A 469 21.03 21.92 -11.99
CA CYS A 469 21.32 20.51 -12.23
C CYS A 469 21.22 19.71 -10.92
N PHE A 470 20.38 18.66 -10.91
CA PHE A 470 20.12 17.82 -9.72
C PHE A 470 21.37 17.17 -9.10
N ILE A 471 22.42 16.91 -9.88
CA ILE A 471 23.63 16.22 -9.41
C ILE A 471 24.64 17.18 -8.78
N CYS A 472 24.97 18.30 -9.44
CA CYS A 472 25.99 19.24 -8.97
C CYS A 472 25.44 20.47 -8.25
N GLY A 473 24.14 20.75 -8.34
CA GLY A 473 23.50 21.92 -7.72
C GLY A 473 23.82 23.26 -8.38
N ILE A 474 24.59 23.28 -9.48
CA ILE A 474 24.90 24.50 -10.24
C ILE A 474 23.66 24.92 -11.04
N GLY A 475 23.33 26.22 -11.01
CA GLY A 475 22.20 26.82 -11.71
C GLY A 475 22.37 26.92 -13.23
N SER A 476 21.26 26.93 -13.96
CA SER A 476 21.22 27.08 -15.43
C SER A 476 21.89 28.37 -15.91
N GLU A 477 21.79 29.46 -15.14
CA GLU A 477 22.46 30.75 -15.39
C GLU A 477 23.96 30.64 -15.70
N TYR A 478 24.68 29.71 -15.02
CA TYR A 478 26.09 29.47 -15.30
C TYR A 478 26.29 28.72 -16.62
N PHE A 479 25.43 27.75 -16.93
CA PHE A 479 25.58 26.91 -18.12
C PHE A 479 25.19 27.63 -19.42
N ASP A 480 24.12 28.41 -19.39
CA ASP A 480 23.54 29.10 -20.54
C ASP A 480 24.31 30.37 -20.98
N THR A 481 25.50 30.59 -20.42
CA THR A 481 26.57 31.38 -21.06
C THR A 481 26.97 30.84 -22.43
N VAL A 482 26.72 29.54 -22.68
CA VAL A 482 26.83 28.87 -23.97
C VAL A 482 25.40 28.54 -24.44
N PRO A 483 25.02 28.78 -25.72
CA PRO A 483 23.68 28.48 -26.21
C PRO A 483 23.31 27.00 -26.02
N HIS A 484 22.17 26.75 -25.37
CA HIS A 484 21.69 25.42 -24.95
C HIS A 484 22.64 24.67 -23.98
N GLY A 485 23.47 25.41 -23.24
CA GLY A 485 24.45 24.84 -22.31
C GLY A 485 23.83 23.97 -21.22
N PHE A 486 22.72 24.40 -20.61
CA PHE A 486 22.05 23.65 -19.55
C PHE A 486 21.39 22.34 -20.06
N GLU A 487 20.79 22.37 -21.26
CA GLU A 487 20.21 21.18 -21.89
C GLU A 487 21.30 20.18 -22.30
N SER A 488 22.44 20.66 -22.81
CA SER A 488 23.60 19.80 -23.12
C SER A 488 24.19 19.18 -21.85
N HIS A 489 24.39 19.97 -20.79
CA HIS A 489 24.91 19.51 -19.50
C HIS A 489 24.02 18.42 -18.87
N THR A 490 22.70 18.61 -18.87
CA THR A 490 21.76 17.64 -18.28
C THR A 490 21.57 16.38 -19.13
N LEU A 491 21.75 16.44 -20.45
CA LEU A 491 21.60 15.28 -21.35
C LEU A 491 22.90 14.48 -21.56
N GLN A 492 24.06 15.12 -21.59
CA GLN A 492 25.34 14.47 -21.90
C GLN A 492 26.24 14.27 -20.67
N GLU A 493 26.42 15.29 -19.82
CA GLU A 493 27.32 15.20 -18.65
C GLU A 493 26.63 14.53 -17.45
N HIS A 494 25.59 15.17 -16.90
CA HIS A 494 24.94 14.77 -15.64
C HIS A 494 23.58 14.08 -15.86
N ASN A 495 23.52 13.21 -16.87
CA ASN A 495 22.31 12.45 -17.19
C ASN A 495 22.01 11.40 -16.09
N LEU A 496 20.86 11.53 -15.43
CA LEU A 496 20.44 10.68 -14.31
C LEU A 496 20.35 9.18 -14.70
N ALA A 497 20.11 8.86 -15.97
CA ALA A 497 20.08 7.47 -16.45
C ALA A 497 21.47 6.82 -16.44
N ASN A 498 22.51 7.59 -16.79
CA ASN A 498 23.87 7.07 -16.91
C ASN A 498 24.43 6.61 -15.56
N TYR A 499 24.08 7.27 -14.45
CA TYR A 499 24.45 6.81 -13.10
C TYR A 499 23.82 5.45 -12.75
N LEU A 500 22.58 5.18 -13.17
CA LEU A 500 21.94 3.87 -12.97
C LEU A 500 22.58 2.81 -13.87
N PHE A 501 22.81 3.11 -15.14
CA PHE A 501 23.46 2.18 -16.08
C PHE A 501 24.92 1.88 -15.69
N PHE A 502 25.66 2.86 -15.17
CA PHE A 502 27.02 2.64 -14.66
C PHE A 502 27.03 1.74 -13.41
N LEU A 503 26.10 1.92 -12.47
CA LEU A 503 25.95 0.99 -11.35
C LEU A 503 25.58 -0.43 -11.82
N MET A 504 24.71 -0.56 -12.83
CA MET A 504 24.42 -1.85 -13.45
C MET A 504 25.63 -2.44 -14.17
N TYR A 505 26.47 -1.64 -14.81
CA TYR A 505 27.72 -2.09 -15.45
C TYR A 505 28.69 -2.67 -14.42
N LEU A 506 28.95 -1.96 -13.32
CA LEU A 506 29.82 -2.43 -12.24
C LEU A 506 29.33 -3.76 -11.63
N ILE A 507 28.01 -3.91 -11.42
CA ILE A 507 27.41 -5.12 -10.83
C ILE A 507 27.53 -6.36 -11.75
N ASN A 508 27.56 -6.19 -13.07
CA ASN A 508 27.65 -7.29 -14.05
C ASN A 508 29.08 -7.56 -14.54
N LYS A 509 30.09 -6.86 -14.03
CA LYS A 509 31.49 -6.98 -14.44
C LYS A 509 32.31 -7.66 -13.35
N ASP A 510 33.20 -8.57 -13.74
CA ASP A 510 34.05 -9.28 -12.79
C ASP A 510 35.04 -8.33 -12.09
N VAL A 511 35.23 -8.54 -10.79
CA VAL A 511 36.01 -7.64 -9.92
C VAL A 511 37.49 -7.55 -10.35
N THR A 512 37.99 -8.59 -11.03
CA THR A 512 39.34 -8.62 -11.63
C THR A 512 39.50 -7.78 -12.89
N GLU A 513 38.40 -7.40 -13.55
CA GLU A 513 38.42 -6.57 -14.76
C GLU A 513 38.14 -5.08 -14.51
N HIS A 514 37.89 -4.70 -13.25
CA HIS A 514 37.65 -3.30 -12.90
C HIS A 514 38.87 -2.43 -13.23
N THR A 515 38.65 -1.34 -13.97
CA THR A 515 39.68 -0.30 -14.15
C THR A 515 39.95 0.42 -12.83
N GLY A 516 41.06 1.17 -12.73
CA GLY A 516 41.42 1.88 -11.49
C GLY A 516 40.32 2.83 -10.98
N GLN A 517 39.60 3.50 -11.89
CA GLN A 517 38.48 4.37 -11.55
C GLN A 517 37.23 3.58 -11.14
N GLU A 518 36.89 2.51 -11.85
CA GLU A 518 35.78 1.61 -11.48
C GLU A 518 36.00 0.98 -10.10
N SER A 519 37.22 0.51 -9.83
CA SER A 519 37.60 -0.11 -8.55
C SER A 519 37.51 0.89 -7.38
N TYR A 520 37.91 2.15 -7.60
CA TYR A 520 37.74 3.23 -6.63
C TYR A 520 36.26 3.50 -6.31
N VAL A 521 35.40 3.65 -7.32
CA VAL A 521 33.96 3.90 -7.10
C VAL A 521 33.27 2.67 -6.50
N TRP A 522 33.66 1.46 -6.91
CA TRP A 522 33.14 0.21 -6.35
C TRP A 522 33.49 0.05 -4.86
N LYS A 523 34.73 0.41 -4.47
CA LYS A 523 35.13 0.49 -3.06
C LYS A 523 34.26 1.49 -2.28
N MET A 524 34.16 2.73 -2.75
CA MET A 524 33.34 3.76 -2.09
C MET A 524 31.86 3.35 -1.96
N PHE A 525 31.31 2.67 -2.98
CA PHE A 525 29.94 2.16 -2.97
C PHE A 525 29.71 1.06 -1.92
N GLN A 526 30.70 0.18 -1.69
CA GLN A 526 30.68 -0.82 -0.62
C GLN A 526 30.80 -0.17 0.77
N GLU A 527 31.73 0.78 0.92
CA GLU A 527 31.94 1.57 2.16
C GLU A 527 30.78 2.54 2.44
N ARG A 528 29.83 2.67 1.51
CA ARG A 528 28.65 3.56 1.55
C ARG A 528 29.02 5.06 1.62
N CYS A 529 30.18 5.44 1.07
CA CYS A 529 30.59 6.82 0.88
C CYS A 529 30.05 7.38 -0.46
N TRP A 530 29.72 8.67 -0.50
CA TRP A 530 29.11 9.35 -1.66
C TRP A 530 29.94 10.52 -2.21
N GLU A 531 31.16 10.71 -1.70
CA GLU A 531 32.09 11.80 -2.08
C GLU A 531 32.53 11.78 -3.56
N PHE A 532 32.25 10.70 -4.29
CA PHE A 532 32.54 10.60 -5.73
C PHE A 532 31.50 11.33 -6.62
N PHE A 533 30.39 11.83 -6.07
CA PHE A 533 29.47 12.68 -6.81
C PHE A 533 30.02 14.12 -6.94
N PRO A 534 29.93 14.77 -8.11
CA PRO A 534 30.45 16.11 -8.34
C PRO A 534 29.51 17.18 -7.75
N VAL A 535 29.41 17.25 -6.42
CA VAL A 535 28.56 18.21 -5.72
C VAL A 535 29.26 19.57 -5.65
N GLY A 536 28.59 20.61 -6.15
CA GLY A 536 29.11 21.99 -6.18
C GLY A 536 30.06 22.31 -7.34
N ASP A 537 30.47 21.33 -8.14
CA ASP A 537 31.39 21.51 -9.27
C ASP A 537 30.97 20.70 -10.52
N CYS A 538 31.56 20.99 -11.67
CA CYS A 538 31.36 20.19 -12.90
C CYS A 538 32.59 20.26 -13.79
N PHE A 539 32.69 19.35 -14.78
CA PHE A 539 33.86 19.23 -15.64
C PHE A 539 34.22 20.57 -16.31
N ARG A 540 33.23 21.26 -16.93
CA ARG A 540 33.46 22.57 -17.55
C ARG A 540 34.03 23.59 -16.56
N LYS A 541 33.42 23.72 -15.39
CA LYS A 541 33.80 24.68 -14.34
C LYS A 541 35.21 24.43 -13.77
N GLN A 542 35.61 23.17 -13.63
CA GLN A 542 36.95 22.80 -13.18
C GLN A 542 38.05 23.17 -14.20
N TYR A 543 37.73 23.14 -15.50
CA TYR A 543 38.71 23.34 -16.59
C TYR A 543 38.58 24.67 -17.36
N GLU A 544 37.59 25.52 -17.04
CA GLU A 544 37.26 26.81 -17.69
C GLU A 544 38.46 27.78 -17.83
N VAL A 545 39.40 27.74 -16.89
CA VAL A 545 40.63 28.57 -16.91
C VAL A 545 41.73 28.00 -17.82
N GLN A 546 41.61 26.73 -18.23
CA GLN A 546 42.61 26.01 -19.04
C GLN A 546 42.18 25.93 -20.51
N LEU A 547 40.91 25.61 -20.78
CA LEU A 547 40.25 25.72 -22.07
C LEU A 547 38.77 26.10 -21.86
N SER A 548 38.30 27.08 -22.64
CA SER A 548 36.92 27.57 -22.68
C SER A 548 36.19 27.11 -23.94
#